data_AF-A0A1B7LAE8-F1
#
_entry.id   AF-A0A1B7LAE8-F1
#
_cell.length_a   1.000
_cell.length_b   1.000
_cell.length_c   1.000
_cell.angle_alpha   90.00
_cell.angle_beta   90.00
_cell.angle_gamma   90.00
#
_symmetry.space_group_name_H-M   'P 1'
#
loop_
_entity.id
_entity.type
_entity.pdbx_description
1 polymer ?
#
loop_
_entity_poly.entity_id
_entity_poly.type
_entity_poly.pdbx_seq_one_letter_code
_entity_poly.pdbx_strand_id
1 'polypeptide(L)' 'MAKVIREGASFSQREVVDLLVEFSSFKDRVEKKFKDLARELDGKINEHDLWVNLYLISTDYAEEQSNRKQKQEALVQKVS' A
#
# COMPACT_ATOMS: atom_id res chain seq x y z
N MET A 1 -7.35 -2.98 -11.35
CA MET A 1 -6.38 -3.91 -10.73
C MET A 1 -5.08 -3.71 -11.46
N ALA A 2 -4.12 -2.98 -10.88
CA ALA A 2 -2.79 -2.84 -11.44
C ALA A 2 -2.19 -4.24 -11.70
N LYS A 3 -1.69 -4.48 -12.91
CA LYS A 3 -0.98 -5.72 -13.22
C LYS A 3 0.26 -5.81 -12.32
N VAL A 4 0.42 -6.93 -11.63
CA VAL A 4 1.62 -7.22 -10.83
C VAL A 4 2.82 -7.20 -11.77
N ILE A 5 3.77 -6.28 -11.55
CA ILE A 5 5.04 -6.30 -12.27
C ILE A 5 5.82 -7.51 -11.78
N ARG A 6 6.06 -8.48 -12.68
CA ARG A 6 6.99 -9.59 -12.43
C ARG A 6 8.35 -9.22 -13.01
N GLU A 7 9.41 -9.47 -12.25
CA GLU A 7 10.77 -9.35 -12.75
C GLU A 7 10.94 -10.19 -14.03
N GLY A 8 11.61 -9.63 -15.04
CA GLY A 8 11.86 -10.28 -16.34
C GLY A 8 10.72 -10.20 -17.36
N ALA A 9 9.58 -9.57 -17.04
CA ALA A 9 8.49 -9.36 -17.99
C ALA A 9 8.69 -8.09 -18.85
N SER A 10 8.40 -8.20 -20.15
CA SER A 10 8.36 -7.04 -21.06
C SER A 10 7.01 -6.34 -20.93
N PHE A 11 7.01 -5.05 -20.58
CA PHE A 11 5.79 -4.23 -20.51
C PHE A 11 5.68 -3.32 -21.72
N SER A 12 4.47 -3.16 -22.25
CA SER A 12 4.21 -2.12 -23.25
C SER A 12 4.33 -0.73 -22.62
N GLN A 13 4.71 0.28 -23.42
CA GLN A 13 4.75 1.67 -22.96
C GLN A 13 3.43 2.12 -22.32
N ARG A 14 2.31 1.65 -22.87
CA ARG A 14 0.96 1.92 -22.33
C ARG A 14 0.78 1.35 -20.92
N GLU A 15 1.17 0.10 -20.68
CA GLU A 15 1.06 -0.53 -19.35
C GLU A 15 1.92 0.18 -18.30
N VAL A 16 3.11 0.66 -18.70
CA VAL A 16 3.97 1.45 -17.82
C VAL A 16 3.32 2.79 -17.48
N VAL A 17 2.76 3.50 -18.47
CA VAL A 17 2.08 4.78 -18.26
C VAL A 17 0.85 4.63 -17.37
N ASP A 18 0.01 3.61 -17.62
CA ASP A 18 -1.19 3.35 -16.82
C ASP A 18 -0.83 3.09 -15.35
N LEU A 19 0.25 2.33 -15.10
CA LEU A 19 0.76 2.09 -13.75
C LEU A 19 1.24 3.38 -13.07
N LEU A 20 2.00 4.21 -13.79
CA LEU A 20 2.51 5.48 -13.24
C LEU A 20 1.37 6.45 -12.90
N VAL A 21 0.31 6.48 -13.71
CA VAL A 21 -0.89 7.27 -13.42
C VAL A 21 -1.63 6.75 -12.19
N GLU A 22 -1.78 5.43 -12.06
CA GLU A 22 -2.40 4.81 -10.89
C GLU A 22 -1.57 5.09 -9.63
N PHE A 23 -0.24 4.99 -9.71
CA PHE A 23 0.68 5.30 -8.62
C PHE A 23 0.62 6.79 -8.22
N SER A 24 0.65 7.71 -9.18
CA SER A 24 0.53 9.15 -8.91
C SER A 24 -0.79 9.46 -8.18
N SER A 25 -1.90 8.93 -8.69
CA SER A 25 -3.22 9.12 -8.09
C SER A 25 -3.31 8.51 -6.69
N PHE A 26 -2.64 7.38 -6.46
CA PHE A 26 -2.53 6.78 -5.13
C PHE A 26 -1.74 7.66 -4.18
N LYS A 27 -0.57 8.16 -4.60
CA LYS A 27 0.27 9.08 -3.82
C LYS A 27 -0.53 10.30 -3.37
N ASP A 28 -1.23 10.96 -4.28
CA ASP A 28 -2.01 12.17 -3.96
C ASP A 28 -3.10 11.90 -2.92
N ARG A 29 -3.80 10.75 -3.02
CA ARG A 29 -4.81 10.34 -2.03
C ARG A 29 -4.21 10.07 -0.67
N VAL A 30 -3.07 9.38 -0.61
CA VAL A 30 -2.36 9.08 0.65
C VAL A 30 -1.89 10.38 1.29
N GLU A 31 -1.24 11.25 0.52
CA GLU A 31 -0.73 12.53 1.00
C GLU A 31 -1.86 13.42 1.55
N LYS A 32 -2.99 13.50 0.84
CA LYS A 32 -4.16 14.23 1.33
C LYS A 32 -4.67 13.70 2.67
N LYS A 33 -4.87 12.38 2.78
CA LYS A 33 -5.35 11.75 4.02
C LYS A 33 -4.38 11.95 5.18
N PHE A 34 -3.07 11.85 4.94
CA PHE A 34 -2.07 12.09 5.96
C PHE A 34 -2.05 13.54 6.44
N LYS A 35 -2.19 14.51 5.52
CA LYS A 35 -2.30 15.93 5.89
C LYS A 35 -3.53 16.22 6.73
N ASP A 36 -4.68 15.63 6.37
CA ASP A 36 -5.92 15.79 7.12
C ASP A 36 -5.78 15.16 8.51
N LEU A 37 -5.25 13.94 8.61
CA LEU A 37 -5.00 13.28 9.90
C LEU A 37 -3.99 14.05 10.77
N ALA A 38 -2.91 14.55 10.18
CA ALA A 38 -1.92 15.32 10.93
C ALA A 38 -2.54 16.58 11.56
N ARG A 39 -3.43 17.28 10.85
CA ARG A 39 -4.18 18.41 11.42
C ARG A 39 -5.13 17.99 12.53
N GLU A 40 -5.73 16.81 12.45
CA GLU A 40 -6.60 16.29 13.51
C GLU A 40 -5.82 15.88 14.76
N LEU A 41 -4.56 15.49 14.61
CA LEU A 41 -3.72 15.03 15.71
C LEU A 41 -2.96 16.18 16.39
N ASP A 42 -2.65 17.24 15.65
CA ASP A 42 -1.92 18.41 16.13
C ASP A 42 -2.55 19.00 17.41
N GLY A 43 -1.73 19.14 18.45
CA GLY A 43 -2.12 19.75 19.73
C GLY A 43 -2.92 18.83 20.66
N LYS A 44 -3.13 17.55 20.31
CA LYS A 44 -3.72 16.58 21.24
C LYS A 44 -2.70 16.14 22.28
N ILE A 45 -3.16 16.00 23.53
CA ILE A 45 -2.32 15.57 24.68
C ILE A 45 -1.69 14.18 24.43
N ASN A 46 -2.36 13.33 23.65
CA ASN A 46 -1.92 11.97 23.30
C ASN A 46 -1.52 11.82 21.83
N GLU A 47 -1.11 12.91 21.16
CA GLU A 47 -0.71 12.90 19.75
C GLU A 47 0.31 11.80 19.42
N HIS A 48 1.37 11.69 20.22
CA HIS A 48 2.41 10.66 20.05
C HIS A 48 1.81 9.25 20.08
N ASP A 49 0.96 8.95 21.06
CA ASP A 49 0.35 7.62 21.19
C ASP A 49 -0.58 7.31 20.02
N LEU A 50 -1.30 8.32 19.50
CA LEU A 50 -2.16 8.16 18.33
C LEU A 50 -1.34 7.83 17.07
N TRP A 51 -0.18 8.47 16.88
CA TRP A 51 0.74 8.14 15.79
C TRP A 51 1.36 6.75 15.92
N VAL A 52 1.79 6.37 17.14
CA VAL A 52 2.32 5.03 17.42
C VAL A 52 1.27 3.96 17.11
N ASN A 53 0.04 4.15 17.58
CA ASN A 53 -1.05 3.21 17.32
C ASN A 53 -1.36 3.09 15.82
N LEU A 54 -1.38 4.20 15.08
CA LEU A 54 -1.56 4.16 13.62
C LEU A 54 -0.45 3.35 12.94
N TYR A 55 0.81 3.57 13.36
CA TYR A 55 1.94 2.85 12.81
C TYR A 55 1.84 1.34 13.05
N LEU A 56 1.49 0.93 14.28
CA LEU A 56 1.35 -0.48 14.64
C LEU A 56 0.25 -1.16 13.82
N ILE A 57 -0.95 -0.57 13.78
CA ILE A 57 -2.08 -1.10 13.01
C ILE A 57 -1.75 -1.18 11.51
N SER A 58 -1.08 -0.17 10.98
CA SER A 58 -0.68 -0.15 9.57
C SER A 58 0.36 -1.24 9.25
N THR A 59 1.27 -1.49 10.19
CA THR A 59 2.29 -2.55 10.08
C THR A 59 1.65 -3.92 10.12
N ASP A 60 0.77 -4.18 11.09
CA ASP A 60 0.02 -5.44 11.21
C ASP A 60 -0.79 -5.70 9.94
N TYR A 61 -1.49 -4.68 9.43
CA TYR A 61 -2.25 -4.80 8.19
C TYR A 61 -1.35 -5.12 7.00
N ALA A 62 -0.20 -4.45 6.87
CA ALA A 62 0.74 -4.70 5.78
C ALA A 62 1.31 -6.12 5.83
N GLU A 63 1.62 -6.62 7.02
CA GLU A 63 2.07 -7.99 7.25
C GLU A 63 0.97 -9.00 6.88
N GLU A 64 -0.27 -8.78 7.31
CA GLU A 64 -1.40 -9.62 6.92
C GLU A 64 -1.60 -9.66 5.40
N GLN A 65 -1.49 -8.52 4.71
CA GLN A 65 -1.60 -8.49 3.25
C GLN A 65 -0.46 -9.25 2.57
N SER A 66 0.77 -9.14 3.09
CA SER A 66 1.92 -9.92 2.61
C SER A 66 1.68 -11.41 2.77
N ASN A 67 1.25 -11.84 3.97
CA ASN A 67 0.97 -13.23 4.28
C ASN A 67 -0.18 -13.80 3.42
N ARG A 68 -1.22 -13.01 3.15
CA ARG A 68 -2.31 -13.39 2.23
C ARG A 68 -1.80 -13.62 0.81
N LYS A 69 -0.93 -12.73 0.30
CA LYS A 69 -0.33 -12.87 -1.04
C LYS A 69 0.54 -14.13 -1.13
N GLN A 70 1.42 -14.36 -0.16
CA GLN A 70 2.28 -15.56 -0.13
C GLN A 70 1.46 -16.85 -0.10
N LYS A 71 0.37 -16.91 0.68
CA LYS A 71 -0.54 -18.07 0.69
C LYS A 71 -1.20 -18.28 -0.66
N GLN A 72 -1.63 -17.21 -1.34
CA GLN A 72 -2.19 -17.29 -2.70
C GLN A 72 -1.16 -17.82 -3.70
N GLU A 73 0.07 -17.31 -3.67
CA GLU A 73 1.15 -17.75 -4.55
C GLU A 73 1.52 -19.23 -4.32
N ALA A 74 1.58 -19.67 -3.06
CA ALA A 74 1.85 -21.07 -2.71
C ALA A 74 0.73 -22.03 -3.16
N LEU A 75 -0.54 -21.59 -3.13
CA LEU A 75 -1.67 -22.36 -3.66
C LEU A 75 -1.62 -22.49 -5.17
N VAL A 76 -1.28 -21.42 -5.90
CA VAL A 76 -1.15 -21.43 -7.36
C VAL A 76 0.00 -22.35 -7.80
N GLN A 77 1.13 -22.33 -7.10
CA GLN A 77 2.29 -23.19 -7.43
C GLN A 77 2.05 -24.69 -7.17
N LYS A 78 1.16 -25.07 -6.25
CA LYS A 78 0.81 -26.48 -6.00
C LYS A 78 -0.14 -27.09 -7.05
N VAL A 79 -0.74 -26.26 -7.90
CA VAL A 79 -1.77 -26.67 -8.87
C VAL A 79 -1.21 -26.69 -10.31
N SER A 80 0.04 -26.26 -10.54
CA SER A 80 0.79 -26.44 -11.80
C SER A 80 1.77 -27.59 -11.69
#